data_AF-A0A6C0AJ17-F1
#
_entry.id   AF-A0A6C0AJ17-F1
#
_cell.length_a   1.000
_cell.length_b   1.000
_cell.length_c   1.000
_cell.angle_alpha   90.00
_cell.angle_beta   90.00
_cell.angle_gamma   90.00
#
_symmetry.space_group_name_H-M   'P 1'
#
loop_
_entity.id
_entity.type
_entity.pdbx_description
1 polymer ?
#
loop_
_entity_poly.entity_id
_entity_poly.type
_entity_poly.pdbx_seq_one_letter_code
_entity_poly.pdbx_strand_id
1 'polypeptide(L)' 'MVDSTSSNAGRRKTQRIGSRAKVMHGTAEKTSGGLTKDCLMYNKAGRIVSKKCSATAKKRFG' A
#
# COMPACT_ATOMS: atom_id res chain seq x y z
N MET A 1 31.97 33.40 -2.90
CA MET A 1 32.14 31.94 -2.76
C MET A 1 30.75 31.34 -2.68
N VAL A 2 30.37 30.60 -3.71
CA VAL A 2 29.00 30.12 -3.93
C VAL A 2 28.59 29.10 -2.87
N ASP A 3 27.47 29.41 -2.21
CA ASP A 3 26.73 28.60 -1.25
C ASP A 3 26.23 27.29 -1.88
N SER A 4 27.00 26.22 -1.67
CA SER A 4 26.63 24.87 -2.11
C SER A 4 25.97 24.09 -0.98
N THR A 5 24.73 24.44 -0.64
CA THR A 5 23.87 23.56 0.16
C THR A 5 22.95 22.80 -0.79
N SER A 6 23.48 21.78 -1.47
CA SER A 6 22.65 20.88 -2.27
C SER A 6 22.03 19.84 -1.34
N SER A 7 20.98 20.24 -0.62
CA SER A 7 20.18 19.32 0.20
C SER A 7 19.42 18.36 -0.71
N ASN A 8 20.05 17.23 -1.07
CA ASN A 8 19.34 16.09 -1.63
C ASN A 8 18.62 15.32 -0.51
N ALA A 9 17.71 16.00 0.19
CA ALA A 9 16.81 15.40 1.16
C ALA A 9 15.44 15.24 0.49
N GLY A 10 15.05 14.00 0.18
CA GLY A 10 13.62 13.67 0.24
C GLY A 10 12.88 13.32 -1.05
N ARG A 11 13.50 12.78 -2.10
CA ARG A 11 12.71 12.02 -3.10
C ARG A 11 12.41 10.61 -2.59
N ARG A 12 11.64 10.51 -1.49
CA ARG A 12 11.10 9.22 -1.02
C ARG A 12 10.14 8.73 -2.10
N LYS A 13 10.63 7.87 -2.98
CA LYS A 13 9.84 7.25 -4.05
C LYS A 13 8.81 6.33 -3.39
N THR A 14 7.65 6.87 -3.04
CA THR A 14 6.43 6.07 -2.93
C THR A 14 6.24 5.46 -4.32
N GLN A 15 6.52 4.17 -4.46
CA GLN A 15 6.41 3.49 -5.75
C GLN A 15 4.94 3.58 -6.19
N ARG A 16 4.66 4.00 -7.43
CA ARG A 16 3.26 4.03 -7.91
C ARG A 16 2.60 2.66 -7.80
N ILE A 17 3.35 1.59 -8.05
CA ILE A 17 2.88 0.20 -7.99
C ILE A 17 3.80 -0.60 -7.07
N GLY A 18 3.22 -1.33 -6.12
CA GLY A 18 3.97 -2.20 -5.21
C GLY A 18 3.19 -3.45 -4.80
N SER A 19 3.79 -4.24 -3.91
CA SER A 19 3.09 -5.36 -3.26
C SER A 19 2.05 -4.83 -2.26
N ARG A 20 1.09 -5.67 -1.86
CA ARG A 20 0.13 -5.34 -0.80
C ARG A 20 0.82 -4.88 0.49
N ALA A 21 1.96 -5.49 0.83
CA ALA A 21 2.78 -5.08 1.98
C ALA A 21 3.35 -3.67 1.82
N LYS A 22 3.92 -3.35 0.64
CA LYS A 22 4.45 -2.00 0.35
C LYS A 22 3.36 -0.93 0.46
N VAL A 23 2.16 -1.21 -0.06
CA VAL A 23 1.01 -0.30 0.04
C VAL A 23 0.58 -0.10 1.50
N MET A 24 0.51 -1.17 2.29
CA MET A 24 0.17 -1.06 3.72
C MET A 24 1.20 -0.26 4.51
N HIS A 25 2.49 -0.43 4.19
CA HIS A 25 3.62 0.30 4.78
C HIS A 25 3.81 1.72 4.23
N GLY A 26 2.99 2.17 3.26
CA GLY A 26 3.08 3.51 2.68
C GLY A 26 4.30 3.72 1.77
N THR A 27 4.97 2.66 1.35
CA THR A 27 6.08 2.71 0.38
C THR A 27 5.61 2.57 -1.06
N ALA A 28 4.32 2.27 -1.27
CA ALA A 28 3.68 2.29 -2.58
C ALA A 28 2.26 2.87 -2.53
N GLU A 29 1.81 3.49 -3.62
CA GLU A 29 0.48 4.12 -3.73
C GLU A 29 -0.62 3.05 -3.88
N LYS A 30 -0.41 2.10 -4.79
CA LYS A 30 -1.36 1.03 -5.11
C LYS A 30 -0.66 -0.26 -5.47
N THR A 31 -1.43 -1.35 -5.46
CA THR A 31 -0.97 -2.65 -5.97
C THR A 31 -1.03 -2.71 -7.49
N SER A 32 -0.41 -3.74 -8.09
CA SER A 32 -0.51 -3.99 -9.54
C SER A 32 -1.96 -4.11 -10.02
N GLY A 33 -2.86 -4.61 -9.18
CA GLY A 33 -4.30 -4.69 -9.43
C GLY A 33 -5.10 -3.44 -9.05
N GLY A 34 -4.44 -2.31 -8.81
CA GLY A 34 -5.12 -1.03 -8.52
C GLY A 34 -5.66 -0.87 -7.10
N LEU A 35 -5.41 -1.81 -6.18
CA LEU A 35 -5.86 -1.68 -4.79
C LEU A 35 -4.97 -0.69 -4.02
N THR A 36 -5.59 0.34 -3.44
CA THR A 36 -5.00 1.28 -2.48
C THR A 36 -5.05 0.74 -1.05
N LYS A 37 -4.39 1.42 -0.12
CA LYS A 37 -4.36 1.06 1.32
C LYS A 37 -5.77 0.94 1.91
N ASP A 38 -6.68 1.83 1.53
CA ASP A 38 -8.07 1.84 2.03
C ASP A 38 -8.88 0.63 1.58
N CYS A 39 -8.50 0.02 0.46
CA CYS A 39 -9.12 -1.17 -0.08
C CYS A 39 -8.54 -2.47 0.50
N LEU A 40 -7.47 -2.39 1.29
CA LEU A 40 -6.77 -3.52 1.92
C LEU A 40 -7.09 -3.60 3.42
N MET A 41 -7.04 -4.80 3.98
CA MET A 41 -7.16 -5.05 5.41
C MET A 41 -6.31 -6.26 5.81
N TYR A 42 -5.93 -6.33 7.07
CA TYR A 42 -5.41 -7.56 7.67
C TYR A 42 -6.58 -8.46 8.08
N ASN A 43 -6.52 -9.73 7.70
CA ASN A 43 -7.45 -10.74 8.21
C ASN A 43 -6.95 -11.29 9.56
N LYS A 44 -7.75 -12.15 10.21
CA LYS A 44 -7.39 -12.80 11.48
C LYS A 44 -6.09 -13.62 11.42
N ALA A 45 -5.69 -14.07 10.22
CA ALA A 45 -4.45 -14.81 9.98
C ALA A 45 -3.25 -13.89 9.66
N GLY A 46 -3.38 -12.57 9.84
CA GLY A 46 -2.30 -11.60 9.57
C GLY A 46 -2.00 -11.37 8.09
N ARG A 47 -2.82 -11.88 7.17
CA ARG A 47 -2.64 -11.70 5.73
C ARG A 47 -3.34 -10.45 5.24
N ILE A 48 -2.69 -9.74 4.31
CA ILE A 48 -3.27 -8.56 3.66
C ILE A 48 -4.20 -9.01 2.53
N VAL A 49 -5.50 -8.78 2.72
CA VAL A 49 -6.58 -9.14 1.78
C VAL A 49 -7.38 -7.91 1.35
N SER A 50 -8.17 -8.01 0.28
CA SER A 50 -9.06 -6.91 -0.11
C SER A 50 -10.34 -6.93 0.72
N LYS A 51 -10.79 -5.73 1.13
CA LYS A 51 -12.01 -5.58 1.93
C LYS A 51 -13.25 -6.12 1.22
N LYS A 52 -13.37 -5.81 -0.07
CA LYS A 52 -14.47 -6.28 -0.93
C LYS A 52 -14.53 -7.81 -0.99
N CYS A 53 -13.41 -8.48 -1.21
CA CYS A 53 -13.39 -9.95 -1.29
C CYS A 53 -13.74 -10.57 0.07
N SER A 54 -13.22 -10.01 1.18
CA SER A 54 -13.57 -10.49 2.51
C SER A 54 -15.07 -10.35 2.82
N ALA A 55 -15.69 -9.22 2.46
CA ALA A 55 -17.13 -9.00 2.62
C ALA A 55 -17.96 -9.98 1.78
N THR A 56 -17.62 -10.17 0.51
CA THR A 56 -18.29 -11.13 -0.37
C THR A 56 -18.17 -12.57 0.15
N ALA A 57 -16.98 -12.97 0.63
CA ALA A 57 -16.77 -14.31 1.18
C ALA A 57 -17.63 -14.54 2.43
N LYS A 58 -17.69 -13.57 3.35
CA LYS A 58 -18.56 -13.63 4.53
C LYS A 58 -20.03 -13.78 4.15
N LYS A 59 -20.52 -13.02 3.17
CA LYS A 59 -21.90 -13.13 2.68
C LYS A 59 -22.22 -14.49 2.05
N ARG A 60 -21.24 -15.15 1.43
CA ARG A 60 -21.44 -16.43 0.72
C ARG A 60 -21.34 -17.65 1.61
N PHE A 61 -20.52 -17.60 2.66
CA PHE A 61 -20.16 -18.78 3.47
C PHE A 61 -20.43 -18.63 4.97
N GLY A 62 -20.87 -17.45 5.43
CA GLY A 62 -21.29 -17.22 6.81
C GLY A 62 -22.81 -17.09 6.86
#